data_AF-A0A356F8C1-F1
#
_entry.id   AF-A0A356F8C1-F1
#
_cell.length_a   1.000
_cell.length_b   1.000
_cell.length_c   1.000
_cell.angle_alpha   90.00
_cell.angle_beta   90.00
_cell.angle_gamma   90.00
#
_symmetry.space_group_name_H-M   'P 1'
#
loop_
_entity.id
_entity.type
_entity.pdbx_description
1 polymer ?
#
loop_
_entity_poly.entity_id
_entity_poly.type
_entity_poly.pdbx_seq_one_letter_code
_entity_poly.pdbx_strand_id
1 'polypeptide(L)'
;MAYGYTVIKVAEDTDAVLRMGSDSGLACWVNGARVYFAPAPRSLKVDQDSVKVRLKKGENRILLKIGQQSGPWGFCLRVTDAAGNALELR
;
A
#
# COMPACT_ATOMS: atom_id res chain seq x y z
N MET A 1 6.74 11.40 11.41
CA MET A 1 6.21 10.06 11.04
C MET A 1 4.76 10.23 10.66
N ALA A 2 4.28 9.49 9.67
CA ALA A 2 2.88 9.58 9.22
C ALA A 2 2.25 8.20 9.05
N TYR A 3 0.93 8.15 9.10
CA TYR A 3 0.13 6.96 8.82
C TYR A 3 -0.95 7.28 7.79
N GLY A 4 -1.12 6.39 6.82
CA GLY A 4 -2.23 6.43 5.87
C GLY A 4 -3.13 5.23 6.10
N TYR A 5 -4.43 5.45 6.26
CA TYR A 5 -5.40 4.38 6.48
C TYR A 5 -6.55 4.54 5.50
N THR A 6 -6.97 3.43 4.89
CA THR A 6 -8.16 3.37 4.06
C THR A 6 -8.84 2.02 4.19
N VAL A 7 -10.12 2.00 3.83
CA VAL A 7 -10.91 0.77 3.70
C VAL A 7 -11.37 0.70 2.26
N ILE A 8 -11.09 -0.43 1.61
CA ILE A 8 -11.54 -0.70 0.25
C ILE A 8 -12.50 -1.89 0.26
N LYS A 9 -13.47 -1.90 -0.66
CA LYS A 9 -14.42 -3.01 -0.78
C LYS A 9 -14.27 -3.71 -2.11
N VAL A 10 -14.26 -5.04 -2.06
CA VAL A 10 -14.29 -5.92 -3.25
C VAL A 10 -15.53 -6.82 -3.21
N ALA A 11 -16.10 -7.13 -4.38
CA ALA A 11 -17.35 -7.90 -4.48
C ALA A 11 -17.16 -9.41 -4.20
N GLU A 12 -15.94 -9.90 -4.37
CA GLU A 12 -15.51 -11.28 -4.17
C GLU A 12 -14.05 -11.32 -3.69
N ASP A 13 -13.53 -12.50 -3.31
CA ASP A 13 -12.11 -12.63 -2.96
C ASP A 13 -11.26 -12.32 -4.21
N THR A 14 -10.37 -11.33 -4.14
CA THR A 14 -9.65 -10.77 -5.30
C THR A 14 -8.13 -10.82 -5.09
N ASP A 15 -7.39 -11.30 -6.08
CA ASP A 15 -5.94 -11.11 -6.14
C ASP A 15 -5.62 -9.67 -6.55
N ALA A 16 -4.78 -9.01 -5.78
CA ALA A 16 -4.38 -7.64 -6.03
C ALA A 16 -2.87 -7.45 -5.88
N VAL A 17 -2.37 -6.39 -6.48
CA VAL A 17 -1.03 -5.87 -6.24
C VAL A 17 -1.16 -4.49 -5.60
N LEU A 18 -0.62 -4.34 -4.40
CA LEU A 18 -0.43 -3.02 -3.81
C LEU A 18 0.87 -2.46 -4.37
N ARG A 19 0.77 -1.41 -5.18
CA ARG A 19 1.93 -0.66 -5.68
C ARG A 19 2.08 0.59 -4.85
N MET A 20 3.25 0.75 -4.26
CA MET A 20 3.48 1.74 -3.23
C MET A 20 4.77 2.50 -3.49
N GLY A 21 4.87 3.66 -2.87
CA GLY A 21 6.10 4.42 -2.78
C GLY A 21 6.07 5.30 -1.54
N SER A 22 7.25 5.64 -1.05
CA SER A 22 7.40 6.55 0.07
C SER A 22 8.70 7.32 -0.05
N ASP A 23 8.68 8.56 0.45
CA ASP A 23 9.88 9.21 0.93
C ASP A 23 10.16 8.67 2.34
N SER A 24 11.40 8.24 2.60
CA SER A 24 11.81 7.43 3.75
C SER A 24 11.18 6.02 3.80
N GLY A 25 11.30 5.32 4.94
CA GLY A 25 10.85 3.94 5.08
C GLY A 25 9.32 3.75 5.02
N LEU A 26 8.86 2.55 4.68
CA LEU A 26 7.46 2.15 4.52
C LEU A 26 7.19 0.82 5.21
N ALA A 27 6.04 0.70 5.86
CA ALA A 27 5.44 -0.57 6.22
C ALA A 27 3.97 -0.59 5.80
N CYS A 28 3.47 -1.74 5.35
CA CYS A 28 2.08 -1.90 4.92
C CYS A 28 1.44 -3.11 5.61
N TRP A 29 0.20 -2.92 6.06
CA TRP A 29 -0.67 -3.96 6.61
C TRP A 29 -1.96 -4.05 5.81
N VAL A 30 -2.44 -5.27 5.61
CA VAL A 30 -3.77 -5.58 5.08
C VAL A 30 -4.51 -6.41 6.12
N ASN A 31 -5.69 -5.94 6.55
CA ASN A 31 -6.52 -6.62 7.57
C ASN A 31 -5.73 -6.97 8.85
N GLY A 32 -4.83 -6.08 9.27
CA GLY A 32 -4.01 -6.24 10.48
C GLY A 32 -2.75 -7.10 10.29
N ALA A 33 -2.59 -7.80 9.16
CA ALA A 33 -1.38 -8.56 8.86
C ALA A 33 -0.36 -7.69 8.10
N ARG A 34 0.90 -7.64 8.56
CA ARG A 34 1.95 -6.90 7.85
C ARG A 34 2.33 -7.64 6.57
N VAL A 35 2.05 -7.03 5.43
CA VAL A 35 2.33 -7.62 4.11
C VAL A 35 3.64 -7.11 3.51
N TYR A 36 4.12 -5.94 3.95
CA TYR A 36 5.32 -5.32 3.40
C TYR A 36 6.10 -4.51 4.43
N PHE A 37 7.43 -4.47 4.27
CA PHE A 37 8.32 -3.66 5.11
C PHE A 37 9.61 -3.29 4.36
N ALA A 38 9.87 -1.99 4.25
CA ALA A 38 11.09 -1.41 3.71
C ALA A 38 11.58 -0.30 4.67
N PRO A 39 12.55 -0.56 5.55
CA PRO A 39 12.97 0.40 6.56
C PRO A 39 13.91 1.50 6.04
N ALA A 40 14.54 1.28 4.88
CA ALA A 40 15.62 2.14 4.39
C ALA A 40 15.10 3.52 3.94
N PRO A 41 15.85 4.60 4.25
CA PRO A 41 15.55 5.91 3.70
C PRO A 41 15.79 5.95 2.19
N ARG A 42 14.92 6.69 1.50
CA ARG A 42 14.85 6.78 0.03
C ARG A 42 13.96 7.93 -0.36
N SER A 43 14.13 8.47 -1.55
CA SER A 43 13.18 9.43 -2.12
C SER A 43 11.94 8.71 -2.66
N LEU A 44 10.79 9.39 -2.64
CA LEU A 44 9.56 8.88 -3.25
C LEU A 44 9.72 8.67 -4.76
N LYS A 45 9.49 7.44 -5.23
CA LYS A 45 9.17 7.11 -6.62
C LYS A 45 7.86 6.32 -6.66
N VAL A 46 7.01 6.65 -7.63
CA VAL A 46 5.73 5.96 -7.84
C VAL A 46 5.99 4.49 -8.16
N ASP A 47 5.25 3.60 -7.50
CA ASP A 47 5.29 2.14 -7.68
C ASP A 47 6.67 1.49 -7.49
N GLN A 48 7.59 2.14 -6.77
CA GLN A 48 8.92 1.59 -6.47
C GLN A 48 8.86 0.30 -5.62
N ASP A 49 7.77 0.14 -4.87
CA ASP A 49 7.49 -1.04 -4.07
C ASP A 49 6.24 -1.73 -4.62
N SER A 50 6.22 -3.07 -4.61
CA SER A 50 5.01 -3.83 -4.91
C SER A 50 4.90 -5.07 -4.05
N VAL A 51 3.68 -5.43 -3.67
CA VAL A 51 3.38 -6.66 -2.95
C VAL A 51 2.07 -7.26 -3.43
N LYS A 52 2.07 -8.57 -3.70
CA LYS A 52 0.86 -9.34 -4.01
C LYS A 52 0.09 -9.59 -2.72
N VAL A 53 -1.22 -9.36 -2.75
CA VAL A 53 -2.11 -9.60 -1.61
C VAL A 53 -3.39 -10.27 -2.08
N ARG A 54 -4.05 -11.01 -1.19
CA ARG A 54 -5.41 -11.51 -1.42
C ARG A 54 -6.40 -10.68 -0.61
N LEU A 55 -7.23 -9.91 -1.30
CA LEU A 55 -8.34 -9.17 -0.71
C LEU A 55 -9.50 -10.13 -0.45
N LYS A 56 -10.19 -9.96 0.67
CA LYS A 56 -11.37 -10.73 1.03
C LYS A 56 -12.64 -10.04 0.54
N LYS A 57 -13.64 -10.81 0.10
CA LYS A 57 -14.97 -10.29 -0.19
C LYS A 57 -15.43 -9.36 0.93
N GLY A 58 -15.92 -8.18 0.57
CA GLY A 58 -16.29 -7.13 1.52
C GLY A 58 -15.14 -6.17 1.79
N GLU A 59 -15.07 -5.66 3.01
CA GLU A 59 -14.13 -4.61 3.40
C GLU A 59 -12.73 -5.16 3.68
N ASN A 60 -11.71 -4.44 3.21
CA ASN A 60 -10.31 -4.69 3.49
C ASN A 60 -9.66 -3.41 4.00
N ARG A 61 -9.04 -3.50 5.17
CA ARG A 61 -8.35 -2.38 5.81
C ARG A 61 -6.91 -2.35 5.35
N ILE A 62 -6.46 -1.21 4.81
CA ILE A 62 -5.07 -0.99 4.43
C ILE A 62 -4.49 0.09 5.33
N LEU A 63 -3.36 -0.22 5.97
CA LEU A 63 -2.61 0.73 6.80
C LEU A 63 -1.19 0.84 6.25
N LEU A 64 -0.75 2.07 6.01
CA LEU A 64 0.63 2.41 5.72
C LEU A 64 1.22 3.15 6.92
N LYS A 65 2.47 2.80 7.27
CA LYS A 65 3.32 3.57 8.17
C LYS A 65 4.47 4.14 7.36
N ILE A 66 4.60 5.46 7.34
CA ILE A 66 5.66 6.17 6.64
C ILE A 66 6.66 6.65 7.68
N GLY A 67 7.88 6.12 7.60
CA GLY A 67 9.03 6.66 8.32
C GLY A 67 9.23 8.11 7.93
N GLN A 68 9.75 8.93 8.83
CA GLN A 68 10.08 10.31 8.51
C GLN A 68 11.53 10.56 8.91
N GLN A 69 12.29 11.16 7.99
CA GLN A 69 13.57 11.78 8.27
C GLN A 69 13.45 13.31 8.12
N SER A 70 14.57 14.03 8.08
CA SER A 70 14.55 15.48 7.82
C SER A 70 14.13 15.77 6.37
N GLY A 71 13.44 16.90 6.15
CA GLY A 71 13.12 17.38 4.79
C GLY A 71 11.70 17.03 4.32
N PRO A 72 11.45 17.04 3.00
CA PRO A 72 10.13 16.75 2.42
C PRO A 72 9.68 15.33 2.73
N TRP A 73 8.39 15.07 2.51
CA TRP A 73 7.82 13.75 2.71
C TRP A 73 6.62 13.50 1.81
N GLY A 74 6.33 12.23 1.56
CA GLY A 74 5.18 11.82 0.78
C GLY A 74 5.09 10.30 0.65
N PHE A 75 3.94 9.82 0.18
CA PHE A 75 3.72 8.42 -0.16
C PHE A 75 2.71 8.29 -1.28
N CYS A 76 2.68 7.14 -1.93
CA CYS A 76 1.62 6.77 -2.87
C CYS A 76 1.18 5.32 -2.63
N LEU A 77 -0.08 5.04 -2.99
CA LEU A 77 -0.65 3.70 -2.98
C LEU A 77 -1.58 3.58 -4.18
N ARG A 78 -1.40 2.51 -4.96
CA ARG A 78 -2.32 2.06 -5.99
C ARG A 78 -2.69 0.60 -5.72
N VAL A 79 -3.96 0.29 -5.91
CA VAL A 79 -4.49 -1.06 -5.85
C VAL A 79 -4.75 -1.50 -7.28
N THR A 80 -3.97 -2.45 -7.77
CA THR A 80 -4.01 -2.87 -9.18
C THR A 80 -4.21 -4.37 -9.34
N ASP A 81 -4.60 -4.79 -10.53
CA ASP A 81 -4.44 -6.17 -10.96
C ASP A 81 -2.94 -6.49 -11.21
N ALA A 82 -2.65 -7.71 -11.65
CA ALA A 82 -1.29 -8.14 -11.98
C ALA A 82 -0.71 -7.39 -13.20
N ALA A 83 -1.56 -6.94 -14.13
CA ALA A 83 -1.15 -6.19 -15.32
C ALA A 83 -0.88 -4.69 -15.02
N GLY A 84 -1.26 -4.21 -13.83
CA GLY A 84 -1.09 -2.82 -13.41
C GLY A 84 -2.30 -1.91 -13.67
N ASN A 85 -3.42 -2.48 -14.12
CA ASN A 85 -4.68 -1.74 -14.26
C ASN A 85 -5.28 -1.48 -12.88
N ALA A 86 -5.92 -0.33 -12.69
CA ALA A 86 -6.64 -0.05 -11.45
C ALA A 86 -7.69 -1.14 -11.21
N LEU A 87 -7.74 -1.67 -9.98
CA LEU A 87 -8.84 -2.53 -9.59
C LEU A 87 -10.10 -1.68 -9.40
N GLU A 88 -11.22 -2.19 -9.90
CA GLU A 88 -12.54 -1.62 -9.63
C GLU A 88 -12.88 -1.84 -8.15
N LEU A 89 -12.78 -0.76 -7.38
CA LEU A 89 -13.15 -0.70 -5.97
C LEU A 89 -14.59 -0.20 -5.88
N ARG A 90 -15.40 -0.83 -5.01
CA ARG A 90 -16.77 -0.37 -4.73
C ARG A 90 -16.89 0.34 -3.39
#